data_AF-A0A1V2PDH2-F1
#
_entry.id   AF-A0A1V2PDH2-F1
#
_cell.length_a   1.000
_cell.length_b   1.000
_cell.length_c   1.000
_cell.angle_alpha   90.00
_cell.angle_beta   90.00
_cell.angle_gamma   90.00
#
_symmetry.space_group_name_H-M   'P 1'
#
loop_
_entity.id
_entity.type
_entity.pdbx_description
1 polymer ?
#
loop_
_entity_poly.entity_id
_entity_poly.type
_entity_poly.pdbx_seq_one_letter_code
_entity_poly.pdbx_strand_id
1 'polypeptide(L)'
;MGLFGRRRHPQWPRIDMYTPGSPSDIKRLTLDDLDRLMTKAESAEFSAVGRPAWLEQHRSRIRQQYLIVFGPEGDGAYRCYAAALLDDDSGHLYTLDVATQDFDELPGVTQQELVALAHRFLMTFSPVPLDPEQQA
;
A
#
# COMPACT_ATOMS: atom_id res chain seq x y z
N MET A 1 8.88 -33.67 -1.01
CA MET A 1 8.76 -32.87 0.22
C MET A 1 9.92 -31.88 0.24
N GLY A 2 9.75 -30.71 -0.39
CA GLY A 2 10.81 -29.71 -0.56
C GLY A 2 10.43 -28.40 0.10
N LEU A 3 11.01 -28.13 1.27
CA LEU A 3 10.92 -26.85 1.96
C LEU A 3 11.94 -25.88 1.34
N PHE A 4 11.58 -25.22 0.24
CA PHE A 4 12.30 -24.03 -0.21
C PHE A 4 11.73 -22.80 0.48
N GLY A 5 12.15 -22.59 1.73
CA GLY A 5 12.04 -21.29 2.36
C GLY A 5 12.85 -20.29 1.54
N ARG A 6 12.18 -19.46 0.73
CA ARG A 6 12.79 -18.32 0.05
C ARG A 6 13.52 -17.50 1.11
N ARG A 7 14.85 -17.36 0.95
CA ARG A 7 15.69 -16.56 1.83
C ARG A 7 15.22 -15.11 1.74
N ARG A 8 14.51 -14.64 2.76
CA ARG A 8 14.21 -13.21 2.94
C ARG A 8 15.51 -12.51 3.32
N HIS A 9 16.17 -11.84 2.38
CA HIS A 9 17.26 -10.92 2.70
C HIS A 9 16.65 -9.55 3.04
N PRO A 10 16.70 -9.10 4.31
CA PRO A 10 15.84 -8.04 4.82
C PRO A 10 16.62 -6.72 4.84
N GLN A 11 16.85 -6.09 3.68
CA GLN A 11 17.22 -4.68 3.75
C GLN A 11 15.93 -3.88 3.82
N TRP A 12 15.62 -3.41 5.04
CA TRP A 12 14.61 -2.38 5.24
C TRP A 12 14.90 -1.21 4.28
N PRO A 13 13.87 -0.58 3.68
CA PRO A 13 14.09 0.59 2.85
C PRO A 13 14.93 1.61 3.63
N ARG A 14 15.86 2.27 2.96
CA ARG A 14 16.58 3.41 3.54
C ARG A 14 15.60 4.57 3.67
N ILE A 15 14.86 4.57 4.76
CA ILE A 15 13.91 5.63 5.10
C ILE A 15 14.70 6.70 5.80
N ASP A 16 14.65 7.89 5.22
CA ASP A 16 15.02 9.11 5.91
C ASP A 16 13.73 9.92 6.03
N MET A 17 13.22 10.08 7.25
CA MET A 17 11.98 10.80 7.50
C MET A 17 12.19 12.31 7.74
N TYR A 18 13.44 12.77 7.79
CA TYR A 18 13.79 14.09 8.31
C TYR A 18 14.41 15.01 7.25
N THR A 19 14.82 14.46 6.11
CA THR A 19 15.32 15.24 4.97
C THR A 19 14.21 15.56 3.98
N PRO A 20 13.95 16.83 3.66
CA PRO A 20 13.03 17.17 2.56
C PRO A 20 13.49 16.54 1.24
N GLY A 21 12.66 15.67 0.65
CA GLY A 21 12.96 14.98 -0.61
C GLY A 21 13.64 13.61 -0.47
N SER A 22 13.84 13.09 0.74
CA SER A 22 14.25 11.70 0.93
C SER A 22 13.14 10.70 0.61
N PRO A 23 13.48 9.41 0.39
CA PRO A 23 12.50 8.34 0.26
C PRO A 23 11.61 8.28 1.50
N SER A 24 10.35 8.66 1.34
CA SER A 24 9.30 8.44 2.34
C SER A 24 8.78 7.01 2.23
N ASP A 25 8.54 6.39 3.36
CA ASP A 25 7.81 5.12 3.50
C ASP A 25 6.29 5.27 3.32
N ILE A 26 5.82 6.51 3.14
CA ILE A 26 4.41 6.82 2.91
C ILE A 26 4.28 7.61 1.62
N LYS A 27 3.56 7.02 0.66
CA LYS A 27 3.31 7.61 -0.66
C LYS A 27 1.86 8.00 -0.78
N ARG A 28 1.60 9.12 -1.46
CA ARG A 28 0.27 9.45 -1.95
C ARG A 28 0.16 8.95 -3.39
N LEU A 29 -1.01 8.45 -3.76
CA LEU A 29 -1.27 7.97 -5.11
C LEU A 29 -2.68 8.32 -5.56
N THR A 30 -2.87 8.38 -6.86
CA THR A 30 -4.20 8.48 -7.47
C THR A 30 -4.87 7.11 -7.54
N LEU A 31 -6.16 7.06 -7.90
CA LEU A 31 -6.83 5.79 -8.15
C LEU A 31 -6.30 5.09 -9.41
N ASP A 32 -5.86 5.86 -10.41
CA ASP A 32 -5.26 5.30 -11.62
C ASP A 32 -3.89 4.68 -11.34
N ASP A 33 -3.09 5.30 -10.45
CA ASP A 33 -1.86 4.70 -9.93
C ASP A 33 -2.17 3.38 -9.21
N LEU A 34 -3.20 3.36 -8.36
CA LEU A 34 -3.58 2.18 -7.61
C LEU A 34 -3.99 1.03 -8.55
N ASP A 35 -4.84 1.30 -9.56
CA ASP A 35 -5.26 0.31 -10.55
C ASP A 35 -4.06 -0.28 -11.31
N ARG A 36 -3.13 0.59 -11.72
CA ARG A 36 -1.87 0.19 -12.37
C ARG A 36 -1.04 -0.73 -11.48
N LEU A 37 -0.89 -0.39 -10.21
CA LEU A 37 -0.10 -1.17 -9.25
C LEU A 37 -0.75 -2.52 -8.92
N MET A 38 -2.08 -2.57 -8.80
CA MET A 38 -2.82 -3.82 -8.58
C MET A 38 -2.68 -4.76 -9.78
N THR A 39 -2.81 -4.23 -11.00
CA THR A 39 -2.61 -5.00 -12.25
C THR A 39 -1.19 -5.57 -12.33
N LYS A 40 -0.18 -4.77 -11.94
CA LYS A 40 1.21 -5.23 -11.89
C LYS A 40 1.43 -6.30 -10.83
N ALA A 41 0.85 -6.14 -9.64
CA ALA A 41 0.98 -7.12 -8.56
C ALA A 41 0.38 -8.47 -8.94
N GLU A 42 -0.79 -8.46 -9.60
CA GLU A 42 -1.42 -9.67 -10.13
C GLU A 42 -0.57 -10.32 -11.22
N SER A 43 -0.09 -9.54 -12.19
CA SER A 43 0.74 -10.04 -13.30
C SER A 43 2.09 -10.60 -12.83
N ALA A 44 2.62 -10.09 -11.73
CA ALA A 44 3.86 -10.55 -11.11
C ALA A 44 3.67 -11.73 -10.14
N GLU A 45 2.43 -12.24 -10.01
CA GLU A 45 2.05 -13.29 -9.08
C GLU A 45 2.45 -12.98 -7.63
N PHE A 46 2.35 -11.71 -7.25
CA PHE A 46 2.58 -11.31 -5.86
C PHE A 46 1.45 -11.81 -4.97
N SER A 47 1.80 -12.09 -3.72
CA SER A 47 0.86 -12.66 -2.75
C SER A 47 -0.23 -11.69 -2.28
N ALA A 48 0.01 -10.37 -2.35
CA ALA A 48 -1.02 -9.35 -2.07
C ALA A 48 -1.25 -8.48 -3.31
N VAL A 49 -2.43 -8.58 -3.90
CA VAL A 49 -2.80 -7.89 -5.15
C VAL A 49 -3.81 -6.74 -4.94
N GLY A 50 -4.06 -6.36 -3.69
CA GLY A 50 -5.06 -5.35 -3.35
C GLY A 50 -6.47 -5.93 -3.18
N ARG A 51 -7.49 -5.09 -3.42
CA ARG A 51 -8.92 -5.41 -3.28
C ARG A 51 -9.74 -4.83 -4.44
N PRO A 52 -9.63 -5.38 -5.66
CA PRO A 52 -10.35 -4.86 -6.82
C PRO A 52 -11.87 -4.78 -6.62
N ALA A 53 -12.49 -5.79 -6.01
CA ALA A 53 -13.95 -5.80 -5.83
C ALA A 53 -14.40 -4.74 -4.81
N TRP A 54 -13.67 -4.59 -3.70
CA TRP A 54 -13.95 -3.51 -2.75
C TRP A 54 -13.73 -2.13 -3.38
N LEU A 55 -12.66 -1.98 -4.16
CA LEU A 55 -12.32 -0.71 -4.80
C LEU A 55 -13.39 -0.29 -5.79
N GLU A 56 -13.92 -1.21 -6.61
CA GLU A 56 -15.03 -0.94 -7.53
C GLU A 56 -16.27 -0.38 -6.81
N GLN A 57 -16.62 -0.97 -5.66
CA GLN A 57 -17.78 -0.56 -4.87
C GLN A 57 -17.62 0.80 -4.19
N HIS A 58 -16.39 1.18 -3.84
CA HIS A 58 -16.12 2.39 -3.03
C HIS A 58 -15.44 3.51 -3.81
N ARG A 59 -15.09 3.28 -5.09
CA ARG A 59 -14.26 4.19 -5.91
C ARG A 59 -14.71 5.63 -5.86
N SER A 60 -16.01 5.88 -6.02
CA SER A 60 -16.60 7.23 -6.04
C SER A 60 -16.53 7.95 -4.70
N ARG A 61 -16.31 7.22 -3.60
CA ARG A 61 -16.26 7.74 -2.24
C ARG A 61 -14.82 7.98 -1.76
N ILE A 62 -13.82 7.43 -2.44
CA ILE A 62 -12.42 7.57 -2.03
C ILE A 62 -11.95 8.99 -2.30
N ARG A 63 -11.66 9.72 -1.22
CA ARG A 63 -11.13 11.08 -1.26
C ARG A 63 -9.61 11.12 -1.30
N GLN A 64 -8.96 10.19 -0.57
CA GLN A 64 -7.49 10.12 -0.51
C GLN A 64 -7.05 8.65 -0.44
N GLN A 65 -5.92 8.36 -1.07
CA GLN A 65 -5.28 7.06 -1.07
C GLN A 65 -3.81 7.21 -0.68
N TYR A 66 -3.33 6.30 0.17
CA TYR A 66 -1.94 6.23 0.57
C TYR A 66 -1.40 4.79 0.45
N LEU A 67 -0.10 4.67 0.23
CA LEU A 67 0.66 3.43 0.41
C LEU A 67 1.67 3.62 1.53
N ILE A 68 1.70 2.67 2.46
CA ILE A 68 2.58 2.70 3.62
C ILE A 68 3.37 1.40 3.61
N VAL A 69 4.71 1.46 3.59
CA VAL A 69 5.54 0.25 3.62
C VAL A 69 5.33 -0.47 4.94
N PHE A 70 4.89 -1.73 4.88
CA PHE A 70 4.86 -2.64 6.02
C PHE A 70 6.18 -3.40 6.17
N GLY A 71 6.80 -3.77 5.05
CA GLY A 71 8.11 -4.41 5.03
C GLY A 71 8.50 -4.92 3.64
N PRO A 72 9.71 -5.50 3.50
CA PRO A 72 10.11 -6.15 2.27
C PRO A 72 9.32 -7.44 2.03
N GLU A 73 8.97 -7.72 0.77
CA GLU A 73 8.36 -8.96 0.31
C GLU A 73 9.19 -9.54 -0.84
N GLY A 74 9.83 -10.69 -0.60
CA GLY A 74 10.71 -11.33 -1.58
C GLY A 74 11.87 -10.43 -2.04
N ASP A 75 12.42 -10.74 -3.22
CA ASP A 75 13.48 -9.96 -3.85
C ASP A 75 12.84 -8.92 -4.79
N GLY A 76 12.80 -7.66 -4.36
CA GLY A 76 12.42 -6.54 -5.23
C GLY A 76 10.99 -6.00 -5.08
N ALA A 77 10.27 -6.36 -4.03
CA ALA A 77 8.99 -5.74 -3.69
C ALA A 77 8.89 -5.32 -2.22
N TYR A 78 8.02 -4.35 -1.95
CA TYR A 78 7.52 -4.02 -0.64
C TYR A 78 6.12 -4.57 -0.48
N ARG A 79 5.83 -5.17 0.68
CA ARG A 79 4.47 -5.29 1.16
C ARG A 79 4.05 -3.95 1.71
N CYS A 80 2.98 -3.38 1.17
CA CYS A 80 2.42 -2.12 1.61
C CYS A 80 1.02 -2.31 2.20
N TYR A 81 0.67 -1.44 3.14
CA TYR A 81 -0.73 -1.13 3.43
C TYR A 81 -1.21 -0.05 2.47
N ALA A 82 -2.26 -0.37 1.73
CA ALA A 82 -3.04 0.58 0.96
C ALA A 82 -4.15 1.14 1.86
N ALA A 83 -4.04 2.43 2.20
CA ALA A 83 -4.98 3.15 3.06
C ALA A 83 -5.90 4.03 2.23
N ALA A 84 -7.20 3.71 2.22
CA ALA A 84 -8.24 4.48 1.57
C ALA A 84 -8.98 5.32 2.61
N LEU A 85 -9.14 6.62 2.35
CA LEU A 85 -9.99 7.53 3.12
C LEU A 85 -11.20 7.91 2.31
N LEU A 86 -12.39 7.68 2.87
CA LEU A 86 -13.65 7.99 2.22
C LEU A 86 -14.12 9.43 2.53
N ASP A 87 -15.23 9.81 1.91
CA ASP A 87 -15.91 11.09 2.06
C ASP A 87 -16.54 11.33 3.44
N ASP A 88 -16.85 10.26 4.17
CA ASP A 88 -17.36 10.26 5.55
C ASP A 88 -16.23 10.21 6.61
N ASP A 89 -14.99 10.46 6.20
CA ASP A 89 -13.76 10.35 6.99
C ASP A 89 -13.45 8.94 7.53
N SER A 90 -14.19 7.90 7.11
CA SER A 90 -13.84 6.52 7.42
C SER A 90 -12.56 6.09 6.69
N GLY A 91 -11.76 5.29 7.39
CA GLY A 91 -10.50 4.76 6.88
C GLY A 91 -10.54 3.24 6.71
N HIS A 92 -10.06 2.77 5.56
CA HIS A 92 -9.95 1.36 5.22
C HIS A 92 -8.52 0.97 4.83
N LEU A 93 -8.09 -0.22 5.24
CA LEU A 93 -6.75 -0.75 4.94
C LEU A 93 -6.83 -2.14 4.29
N TYR A 94 -5.98 -2.36 3.30
CA TYR A 94 -5.70 -3.69 2.74
C TYR A 94 -4.24 -3.78 2.33
N THR A 95 -3.76 -4.98 2.02
CA THR A 95 -2.37 -5.19 1.60
C THR A 95 -2.25 -5.19 0.08
N LEU A 96 -1.19 -4.57 -0.41
CA LEU A 96 -0.75 -4.59 -1.80
C LEU A 96 0.76 -4.74 -1.83
N ASP A 97 1.27 -5.74 -2.53
CA ASP A 97 2.69 -5.89 -2.80
C ASP A 97 3.04 -5.01 -4.01
N VAL A 98 4.11 -4.22 -3.91
CA VAL A 98 4.51 -3.23 -4.91
C VAL A 98 6.00 -3.38 -5.20
N ALA A 99 6.39 -3.44 -6.47
CA ALA A 99 7.81 -3.46 -6.84
C ALA A 99 8.52 -2.21 -6.30
N THR A 100 9.74 -2.35 -5.78
CA THR A 100 10.45 -1.25 -5.11
C THR A 100 10.61 -0.03 -6.02
N GLN A 101 10.91 -0.25 -7.31
CA GLN A 101 11.03 0.82 -8.31
C GLN A 101 9.72 1.58 -8.52
N ASP A 102 8.61 0.86 -8.66
CA ASP A 102 7.28 1.46 -8.80
C ASP A 102 6.88 2.28 -7.56
N PHE A 103 7.28 1.83 -6.37
CA PHE A 103 7.03 2.56 -5.13
C PHE A 103 7.87 3.84 -5.05
N ASP A 104 9.15 3.76 -5.41
CA ASP A 104 10.07 4.89 -5.32
C ASP A 104 9.68 6.05 -6.24
N GLU A 105 9.06 5.75 -7.39
CA GLU A 105 8.54 6.73 -8.35
C GLU A 105 7.32 7.51 -7.84
N LEU A 106 6.60 7.01 -6.83
CA LEU A 106 5.43 7.71 -6.29
C LEU A 106 5.82 8.95 -5.49
N PRO A 107 4.98 10.01 -5.49
CA PRO A 107 5.21 11.17 -4.65
C PRO A 107 5.07 10.82 -3.17
N GLY A 108 6.05 11.25 -2.37
CA GLY A 108 5.94 11.21 -0.91
C GLY A 108 4.84 12.14 -0.40
N VAL A 109 4.30 11.84 0.78
CA VAL A 109 3.35 12.74 1.45
C VAL A 109 4.04 14.01 1.95
N THR A 110 3.31 15.12 1.98
CA THR A 110 3.73 16.35 2.65
C THR A 110 3.69 16.19 4.17
N GLN A 111 4.38 17.06 4.91
CA GLN A 111 4.32 17.07 6.38
C GLN A 111 2.89 17.28 6.91
N GLN A 112 2.09 18.12 6.25
CA GLN A 112 0.70 18.35 6.61
C GLN A 112 -0.15 17.08 6.45
N GLU A 113 0.05 16.35 5.35
CA GLU A 113 -0.62 15.07 5.11
C GLU A 113 -0.18 14.00 6.10
N LEU A 114 1.11 13.95 6.45
CA LEU A 114 1.63 13.03 7.47
C LEU A 114 0.96 13.25 8.83
N VAL A 115 0.86 14.51 9.27
CA VAL A 115 0.18 14.84 10.54
C VAL A 115 -1.31 14.47 10.49
N ALA A 116 -1.99 14.78 9.38
CA ALA A 116 -3.39 14.42 9.20
C ALA A 116 -3.59 12.90 9.20
N LEU A 117 -2.69 12.15 8.56
CA LEU A 117 -2.71 10.70 8.54
C LEU A 117 -2.47 10.11 9.93
N ALA A 118 -1.49 10.62 10.68
CA ALA A 118 -1.22 10.20 12.05
C ALA A 118 -2.44 10.39 12.96
N HIS A 119 -3.11 11.54 12.92
CA HIS A 119 -4.35 11.77 13.66
C HIS A 119 -5.45 10.77 13.30
N ARG A 120 -5.59 10.42 12.02
CA ARG A 120 -6.59 9.44 11.57
C ARG A 120 -6.24 8.01 11.97
N PHE A 121 -4.96 7.64 11.96
CA PHE A 121 -4.53 6.33 12.45
C PHE A 121 -4.86 6.12 13.93
N LEU A 122 -4.84 7.19 14.74
CA LEU A 122 -5.31 7.15 16.13
C LEU A 122 -6.83 6.92 16.25
N MET A 123 -7.61 7.21 15.19
CA MET A 123 -9.06 6.99 15.13
C MET A 123 -9.46 5.62 14.54
N THR A 124 -8.48 4.76 14.25
CA THR A 124 -8.62 3.39 13.70
C THR A 124 -9.00 3.33 12.22
N PHE A 125 -8.27 2.51 11.47
CA PHE A 125 -8.65 2.09 10.11
C PHE A 125 -9.22 0.67 10.17
N SER A 126 -10.33 0.44 9.47
CA SER A 126 -10.95 -0.88 9.40
C SER A 126 -10.26 -1.74 8.33
N PRO A 127 -9.85 -2.98 8.64
CA PRO A 127 -9.30 -3.88 7.63
C PRO A 127 -10.40 -4.25 6.62
N VAL A 128 -10.05 -4.21 5.33
CA VAL A 128 -10.93 -4.69 4.26
C VAL A 128 -10.77 -6.22 4.14
N PRO A 129 -11.86 -7.00 4.21
CA PRO A 129 -11.82 -8.45 3.98
C PRO A 129 -11.20 -8.80 2.63
N LEU A 130 -10.70 -10.03 2.48
CA LEU A 130 -10.27 -10.56 1.18
C LEU A 130 -11.45 -10.59 0.20
N ASP A 131 -11.18 -10.27 -1.06
CA ASP A 131 -12.19 -10.40 -2.12
C ASP A 131 -12.58 -11.90 -2.28
N PRO A 132 -13.80 -12.22 -2.75
CA PRO A 132 -14.26 -13.61 -2.84
C PRO A 132 -13.30 -14.53 -3.61
N GLU A 133 -12.70 -14.03 -4.68
CA GLU A 133 -11.73 -14.76 -5.51
C GLU A 133 -10.41 -15.07 -4.78
N GLN A 134 -10.11 -14.33 -3.70
CA GLN A 134 -8.90 -14.46 -2.90
C GLN A 134 -9.08 -15.37 -1.66
N GLN A 135 -10.28 -15.90 -1.43
CA GLN A 135 -10.59 -16.74 -0.25
C GLN A 135 -10.45 -18.25 -0.50
N ALA A 136 -10.13 -18.66 -1.72
CA ALA A 136 -10.11 -20.05 -2.17
C ALA A 136 -8.83 -20.83 -1.77
#